data_AF-A0A3M7IYJ0-F1
#
_entry.id   AF-A0A3M7IYJ0-F1
#
_cell.length_a   1.000
_cell.length_b   1.000
_cell.length_c   1.000
_cell.angle_alpha   90.00
_cell.angle_beta   90.00
_cell.angle_gamma   90.00
#
_symmetry.space_group_name_H-M   'P 1'
#
loop_
_entity.id
_entity.type
_entity.pdbx_description
1 polymer ?
#
loop_
_entity_poly.entity_id
_entity_poly.type
_entity_poly.pdbx_seq_one_letter_code
_entity_poly.pdbx_strand_id
1 'polypeptide(L)'
;MPPRPALSTPLRGWRCPQCAHRSFSSSPQVLAVGPEHPRYIDVPEPPQQTVPDRKFVKGRLPVPRDVFSGARGQDKASEEWLHDHTQAPKERSVEKGSREEWKHKMSDMRRRNLREGLASLRARKDREQRLRSERSNENQRKREALLNRPEREDERLTTPSTGLDSALLRQHTPSAAELAPIRAAKQANLQAHTSAKRAERLDHLHTLYLNAKTFIVTPQQLDQAVDEAFGTVEDPVRFDGEQQYDPNGFYNTGMRDARSQSVWAQGKPERVQDMLNRANGQGGKLAMDNAGGLASVNKDRVRRIGEVLTGGKMEKEDASQ
;
A
#
# COMPACT_ATOMS: atom_id res chain seq x y z
N MET A 1 -30.28 7.72 16.08
CA MET A 1 -31.44 8.33 15.39
C MET A 1 -32.28 7.23 14.78
N PRO A 2 -33.61 7.19 15.00
CA PRO A 2 -34.49 6.18 14.41
C PRO A 2 -34.67 6.43 12.89
N PRO A 3 -34.98 5.39 12.09
CA PRO A 3 -35.26 5.57 10.66
C PRO A 3 -36.60 6.30 10.48
N ARG A 4 -36.59 7.39 9.70
CA ARG A 4 -37.81 8.08 9.26
C ARG A 4 -38.58 7.17 8.27
N PRO A 5 -39.86 6.86 8.50
CA PRO A 5 -40.69 6.26 7.46
C PRO A 5 -40.97 7.30 6.38
N ALA A 6 -40.69 6.96 5.12
CA ALA A 6 -41.11 7.76 3.98
C ALA A 6 -42.64 7.69 3.87
N LEU A 7 -43.33 8.78 4.21
CA LEU A 7 -44.72 8.97 3.85
C LEU A 7 -44.78 9.15 2.34
N SER A 8 -45.18 8.11 1.62
CA SER A 8 -45.53 8.23 0.21
C SER A 8 -46.83 9.02 0.12
N THR A 9 -46.72 10.28 -0.32
CA THR A 9 -47.88 11.01 -0.81
C THR A 9 -48.34 10.33 -2.10
N PRO A 10 -49.58 9.82 -2.19
CA PRO A 10 -50.08 9.31 -3.45
C PRO A 10 -50.24 10.50 -4.41
N LEU A 11 -49.44 10.53 -5.46
CA LEU A 11 -49.63 11.44 -6.59
C LEU A 11 -51.04 11.18 -7.13
N ARG A 12 -51.95 12.14 -6.95
CA ARG A 12 -53.28 12.07 -7.53
C ARG A 12 -53.11 12.13 -9.05
N GLY A 13 -53.54 11.07 -9.73
CA GLY A 13 -53.64 11.06 -11.19
C GLY A 13 -54.54 12.21 -11.67
N TRP A 14 -54.15 12.81 -12.79
CA TRP A 14 -54.91 13.86 -13.46
C TRP A 14 -56.29 13.32 -13.89
N ARG A 15 -57.36 14.05 -13.56
CA ARG A 15 -58.74 13.68 -13.91
C ARG A 15 -59.21 14.57 -15.06
N CYS A 16 -59.54 13.97 -16.20
CA CYS A 16 -60.21 14.67 -17.29
C CYS A 16 -61.64 15.06 -16.85
N PRO A 17 -62.02 16.35 -16.88
CA PRO A 17 -63.32 16.82 -16.41
C PRO A 17 -64.51 16.45 -17.33
N GLN A 18 -64.26 15.83 -18.49
CA GLN A 18 -65.30 15.51 -19.49
C GLN A 18 -65.55 14.00 -19.67
N CYS A 19 -64.80 13.14 -18.99
CA CYS A 19 -64.94 11.68 -19.09
C CYS A 19 -65.76 11.11 -17.91
N ALA A 20 -67.01 11.53 -17.77
CA ALA A 20 -67.91 11.05 -16.71
C ALA A 20 -68.82 9.89 -17.18
N HIS A 21 -68.28 8.89 -17.87
CA HIS A 21 -68.97 7.61 -18.07
C HIS A 21 -68.41 6.57 -17.09
N ARG A 22 -69.21 6.22 -16.08
CA ARG A 22 -68.94 5.11 -15.16
C ARG A 22 -69.14 3.78 -15.89
N SER A 23 -68.07 3.23 -16.43
CA SER A 23 -67.99 1.80 -16.75
C SER A 23 -67.43 1.05 -15.55
N PHE A 24 -68.27 0.31 -14.84
CA PHE A 24 -67.86 -0.66 -13.82
C PHE A 24 -67.18 -1.85 -14.52
N SER A 25 -65.86 -1.80 -14.63
CA SER A 25 -65.02 -2.96 -14.96
C SER A 25 -64.15 -3.26 -13.75
N SER A 26 -64.42 -4.39 -13.08
CA SER A 26 -63.71 -4.86 -11.89
C SER A 26 -62.61 -5.88 -12.26
N SER A 27 -61.86 -5.65 -13.33
CA SER A 27 -60.57 -6.32 -13.52
C SER A 27 -59.47 -5.37 -13.03
N PRO A 28 -58.55 -5.79 -12.14
CA PRO A 28 -57.36 -4.98 -11.88
C PRO A 28 -56.63 -4.83 -13.21
N GLN A 29 -56.62 -3.62 -13.78
CA GLN A 29 -55.67 -3.31 -14.84
C GLN A 29 -54.29 -3.52 -14.21
N VAL A 30 -53.62 -4.60 -14.60
CA VAL A 30 -52.16 -4.63 -14.56
C VAL A 30 -51.75 -3.31 -15.19
N LEU A 31 -51.06 -2.45 -14.42
CA LEU A 31 -50.68 -1.11 -14.84
C LEU A 31 -49.84 -1.23 -16.11
N ALA A 32 -50.52 -1.26 -17.26
CA ALA A 32 -49.87 -1.24 -18.54
C ALA A 32 -49.09 0.07 -18.59
N VAL A 33 -47.81 -0.06 -18.95
CA VAL A 33 -46.93 1.08 -19.15
C VAL A 33 -47.68 2.04 -20.08
N GLY A 34 -47.91 3.28 -19.63
CA GLY A 34 -48.63 4.26 -20.43
C GLY A 34 -47.82 4.70 -21.65
N PRO A 35 -48.46 5.27 -22.69
CA PRO A 35 -47.78 5.72 -23.90
C PRO A 35 -46.71 6.79 -23.68
N GLU A 36 -46.74 7.45 -22.52
CA GLU A 36 -45.74 8.48 -22.14
C GLU A 36 -44.42 7.89 -21.63
N HIS A 37 -44.41 6.63 -21.20
CA HIS A 37 -43.20 6.01 -20.66
C HIS A 37 -42.31 5.50 -21.82
N PRO A 38 -40.99 5.74 -21.80
CA PRO A 38 -40.09 5.42 -22.93
C PRO A 38 -40.02 3.93 -23.27
N ARG A 39 -40.44 3.07 -22.34
CA ARG A 39 -40.60 1.62 -22.56
C ARG A 39 -42.03 1.20 -22.92
N TYR A 40 -42.84 2.11 -23.46
CA TYR A 40 -44.16 1.77 -23.99
C TYR A 40 -44.05 0.81 -25.18
N ILE A 41 -43.03 1.03 -26.02
CA ILE A 41 -42.63 0.14 -27.10
C ILE A 41 -41.16 -0.22 -26.85
N ASP A 42 -40.88 -1.50 -26.62
CA ASP A 42 -39.52 -1.98 -26.44
C ASP A 42 -38.81 -2.07 -27.80
N VAL A 43 -38.04 -1.04 -28.13
CA VAL A 43 -37.15 -1.05 -29.30
C VAL A 43 -35.78 -1.57 -28.86
N PRO A 44 -35.33 -2.75 -29.32
CA PRO A 44 -34.02 -3.27 -28.93
C PRO A 44 -32.91 -2.42 -29.54
N GLU A 45 -31.95 -2.01 -28.73
CA GLU A 45 -30.76 -1.32 -29.18
C GLU A 45 -29.76 -2.31 -29.81
N PRO A 46 -29.13 -1.98 -30.95
CA PRO A 46 -28.07 -2.81 -31.50
C PRO A 46 -26.82 -2.77 -30.60
N PRO A 47 -25.97 -3.80 -30.66
CA PRO A 47 -24.81 -3.89 -29.77
C PRO A 47 -23.81 -2.74 -30.00
N GLN A 48 -23.18 -2.27 -28.91
CA GLN A 48 -22.05 -1.32 -28.92
C GLN A 48 -22.32 0.10 -29.48
N GLN A 49 -23.56 0.62 -29.43
CA GLN A 49 -23.82 2.00 -29.89
C GLN A 49 -23.15 3.09 -29.05
N THR A 50 -23.10 2.90 -27.73
CA THR A 50 -22.54 3.89 -26.79
C THR A 50 -21.71 3.18 -25.73
N VAL A 51 -20.59 3.80 -25.34
CA VAL A 51 -19.80 3.35 -24.17
C VAL A 51 -20.17 4.26 -23.01
N PRO A 52 -21.09 3.84 -22.11
CA PRO A 52 -21.49 4.69 -21.00
C PRO A 52 -20.32 4.90 -20.04
N ASP A 53 -20.03 6.15 -19.69
CA ASP A 53 -19.01 6.49 -18.69
C ASP A 53 -19.48 6.06 -17.30
N ARG A 54 -18.85 5.01 -16.74
CA ARG A 54 -19.17 4.48 -15.41
C ARG A 54 -18.29 5.16 -14.37
N LYS A 55 -18.89 6.10 -13.63
CA LYS A 55 -18.23 6.77 -12.50
C LYS A 55 -17.76 5.76 -11.45
N PHE A 56 -16.57 5.98 -10.89
CA PHE A 56 -16.02 5.15 -9.81
C PHE A 56 -16.84 5.31 -8.52
N VAL A 57 -17.47 4.22 -8.06
CA VAL A 57 -18.21 4.19 -6.78
C VAL A 57 -17.21 3.96 -5.63
N LYS A 58 -17.11 4.92 -4.71
CA LYS A 58 -16.20 4.81 -3.55
C LYS A 58 -16.75 3.86 -2.49
N GLY A 59 -15.85 3.27 -1.70
CA GLY A 59 -16.17 2.36 -0.60
C GLY A 59 -16.13 0.88 -0.99
N ARG A 60 -16.12 -0.01 0.00
CA ARG A 60 -16.16 -1.47 -0.18
C ARG A 60 -17.16 -2.08 0.81
N LEU A 61 -18.04 -2.96 0.32
CA LEU A 61 -18.90 -3.78 1.17
C LEU A 61 -18.09 -4.96 1.76
N PRO A 62 -18.39 -5.39 2.99
CA PRO A 62 -17.74 -6.56 3.57
C PRO A 62 -18.05 -7.81 2.74
N VAL A 63 -17.02 -8.60 2.46
CA VAL A 63 -17.17 -9.83 1.67
C VAL A 63 -17.86 -10.89 2.53
N PRO A 64 -18.98 -11.49 2.09
CA PRO A 64 -19.63 -12.56 2.83
C PRO A 64 -18.71 -13.76 3.04
N ARG A 65 -18.75 -14.35 4.23
CA ARG A 65 -18.05 -15.59 4.59
C ARG A 65 -18.56 -16.76 3.72
N ASP A 66 -17.64 -17.62 3.27
CA ASP A 66 -18.04 -18.94 2.74
C ASP A 66 -18.45 -19.86 3.89
N VAL A 67 -19.72 -20.28 3.89
CA VAL A 67 -20.30 -21.16 4.92
C VAL A 67 -19.92 -22.63 4.72
N PHE A 68 -19.49 -22.99 3.50
CA PHE A 68 -19.19 -24.35 3.07
C PHE A 68 -17.67 -24.63 2.95
N SER A 69 -16.78 -23.66 3.15
CA SER A 69 -15.32 -23.82 3.05
C SER A 69 -14.65 -24.49 4.26
N GLY A 70 -15.40 -25.20 5.10
CA GLY A 70 -14.88 -25.75 6.35
C GLY A 70 -14.06 -27.03 6.17
N ALA A 71 -12.97 -27.16 6.93
CA ALA A 71 -11.98 -28.25 6.87
C ALA A 71 -12.48 -29.66 7.26
N ARG A 72 -13.78 -29.87 7.50
CA ARG A 72 -14.33 -31.12 8.05
C ARG A 72 -15.02 -32.03 7.04
N GLY A 73 -14.90 -31.81 5.73
CA GLY A 73 -15.39 -32.75 4.70
C GLY A 73 -16.90 -33.06 4.69
N GLN A 74 -17.66 -32.60 5.68
CA GLN A 74 -19.09 -32.79 5.81
C GLN A 74 -19.80 -31.65 5.10
N ASP A 75 -20.56 -31.98 4.05
CA ASP A 75 -21.41 -31.02 3.37
C ASP A 75 -22.57 -30.65 4.30
N LYS A 76 -22.56 -29.40 4.79
CA LYS A 76 -23.63 -28.89 5.67
C LYS A 76 -24.98 -28.78 4.97
N ALA A 77 -25.01 -28.87 3.64
CA ALA A 77 -26.24 -28.92 2.88
C ALA A 77 -26.69 -30.35 2.57
N SER A 78 -25.98 -31.39 3.03
CA SER A 78 -26.45 -32.76 2.86
C SER A 78 -27.73 -33.00 3.65
N GLU A 79 -28.62 -33.83 3.10
CA GLU A 79 -29.90 -34.14 3.75
C GLU A 79 -29.67 -34.84 5.09
N GLU A 80 -28.66 -35.70 5.19
CA GLU A 80 -28.26 -36.37 6.43
C GLU A 80 -27.88 -35.37 7.53
N TRP A 81 -27.03 -34.40 7.19
CA TRP A 81 -26.62 -33.37 8.14
C TRP A 81 -27.80 -32.49 8.55
N LEU A 82 -28.62 -32.09 7.58
CA LEU A 82 -29.80 -31.28 7.83
C LEU A 82 -30.79 -32.03 8.72
N HIS A 83 -31.06 -33.30 8.45
CA HIS A 83 -31.96 -34.15 9.23
C HIS A 83 -31.54 -34.17 10.71
N ASP A 84 -30.27 -34.46 10.99
CA ASP A 84 -29.75 -34.53 12.37
C ASP A 84 -29.85 -33.21 13.13
N HIS A 85 -29.65 -32.09 12.44
CA HIS A 85 -29.66 -30.75 13.05
C HIS A 85 -31.05 -30.10 13.04
N THR A 86 -32.05 -30.72 12.40
CA THR A 86 -33.42 -30.19 12.29
C THR A 86 -34.50 -31.21 12.66
N GLN A 87 -34.17 -32.15 13.55
CA GLN A 87 -35.13 -33.12 14.07
C GLN A 87 -36.31 -32.43 14.76
N ALA A 88 -37.51 -32.96 14.50
CA ALA A 88 -38.72 -32.51 15.16
C ALA A 88 -38.69 -32.91 16.65
N PRO A 89 -39.22 -32.05 17.55
CA PRO A 89 -39.36 -32.42 18.95
C PRO A 89 -40.33 -33.59 19.09
N LYS A 90 -40.08 -34.45 20.09
CA LYS A 90 -41.03 -35.52 20.45
C LYS A 90 -42.36 -34.89 20.88
N GLU A 91 -43.47 -35.45 20.43
CA GLU A 91 -44.81 -34.93 20.67
C GLU A 91 -45.06 -34.75 22.18
N ARG A 92 -45.28 -33.49 22.58
CA ARG A 92 -45.70 -33.10 23.94
C ARG A 92 -46.85 -32.12 23.79
N SER A 93 -47.95 -32.35 24.51
CA SER A 93 -49.06 -31.40 24.55
C SER A 93 -48.61 -30.14 25.29
N VAL A 94 -48.47 -29.03 24.56
CA VAL A 94 -48.15 -27.73 25.14
C VAL A 94 -49.43 -26.93 25.34
N GLU A 95 -49.57 -26.29 26.50
CA GLU A 95 -50.70 -25.42 26.79
C GLU A 95 -50.75 -24.20 25.86
N LYS A 96 -51.95 -23.87 25.36
CA LYS A 96 -52.16 -22.74 24.45
C LYS A 96 -51.90 -21.42 25.18
N GLY A 97 -51.14 -20.53 24.57
CA GLY A 97 -50.74 -19.23 25.14
C GLY A 97 -49.55 -19.32 26.10
N SER A 98 -49.02 -20.52 26.36
CA SER A 98 -47.84 -20.70 27.20
C SER A 98 -46.57 -20.20 26.49
N ARG A 99 -45.59 -19.78 27.29
CA ARG A 99 -44.22 -19.49 26.84
C ARG A 99 -43.61 -20.68 26.07
N GLU A 100 -44.02 -21.89 26.40
CA GLU A 100 -43.58 -23.11 25.74
C GLU A 100 -44.08 -23.22 24.30
N GLU A 101 -45.32 -22.78 24.02
CA GLU A 101 -45.88 -22.78 22.65
C GLU A 101 -45.09 -21.81 21.77
N TRP A 102 -44.74 -20.64 22.30
CA TRP A 102 -43.89 -19.68 21.60
C TRP A 102 -42.50 -20.25 21.31
N LYS A 103 -41.88 -20.95 22.29
CA LYS A 103 -40.59 -21.62 22.08
C LYS A 103 -40.69 -22.69 21.00
N HIS A 104 -41.79 -23.45 20.97
CA HIS A 104 -42.04 -24.46 19.93
C HIS A 104 -42.10 -23.80 18.55
N LYS A 105 -42.95 -22.77 18.38
CA LYS A 105 -43.08 -22.01 17.12
C LYS A 105 -41.75 -21.40 16.66
N MET A 106 -40.98 -20.82 17.58
CA MET A 106 -39.65 -20.29 17.28
C MET A 106 -38.67 -21.40 16.85
N SER A 107 -38.74 -22.58 17.48
CA SER A 107 -37.90 -23.71 17.10
C SER A 107 -38.26 -24.25 15.71
N ASP A 108 -39.55 -24.33 15.37
CA ASP A 108 -40.02 -24.73 14.04
C ASP A 108 -39.53 -23.76 12.97
N MET A 109 -39.70 -22.46 13.22
CA MET A 109 -39.23 -21.40 12.32
C MET A 109 -37.71 -21.50 12.10
N ARG A 110 -36.92 -21.70 13.16
CA ARG A 110 -35.45 -21.84 13.05
C ARG A 110 -35.05 -23.07 12.24
N ARG A 111 -35.73 -24.21 12.45
CA ARG A 111 -35.48 -25.45 11.68
C ARG A 111 -35.79 -25.25 10.19
N ARG A 112 -36.95 -24.65 9.87
CA ARG A 112 -37.34 -24.34 8.48
C ARG A 112 -36.33 -23.40 7.82
N ASN A 113 -36.01 -22.28 8.48
CA ASN A 113 -35.07 -21.30 7.96
C ASN A 113 -33.66 -21.89 7.76
N LEU A 114 -33.21 -22.79 8.65
CA LEU A 114 -31.91 -23.45 8.51
C LEU A 114 -31.89 -24.37 7.28
N ARG A 115 -32.92 -25.20 7.11
CA ARG A 115 -33.04 -26.13 5.98
C ARG A 115 -33.12 -25.40 4.65
N GLU A 116 -34.05 -24.46 4.53
CA GLU A 116 -34.24 -23.66 3.32
C GLU A 116 -33.03 -22.76 3.04
N GLY A 117 -32.43 -22.17 4.08
CA GLY A 117 -31.25 -21.32 3.98
C GLY A 117 -30.03 -22.06 3.44
N LEU A 118 -29.71 -23.23 3.99
CA LEU A 118 -28.55 -24.01 3.54
C LEU A 118 -28.76 -24.61 2.15
N ALA A 119 -29.95 -25.15 1.87
CA ALA A 119 -30.29 -25.69 0.55
C ALA A 119 -30.20 -24.61 -0.55
N SER A 120 -30.77 -23.42 -0.31
CA SER A 120 -30.73 -22.31 -1.27
C SER A 120 -29.32 -21.74 -1.47
N LEU A 121 -28.53 -21.61 -0.40
CA LEU A 121 -27.13 -21.16 -0.49
C LEU A 121 -26.27 -22.15 -1.26
N ARG A 122 -26.49 -23.46 -1.08
CA ARG A 122 -25.79 -24.51 -1.83
C ARG A 122 -26.13 -24.44 -3.31
N ALA A 123 -27.42 -24.41 -3.66
CA ALA A 123 -27.86 -24.27 -5.04
C ALA A 123 -27.29 -23.01 -5.72
N ARG A 124 -27.22 -21.89 -5.00
CA ARG A 124 -26.57 -20.66 -5.50
C ARG A 124 -25.08 -20.84 -5.74
N LYS A 125 -24.37 -21.47 -4.80
CA LYS A 125 -22.92 -21.75 -4.91
C LYS A 125 -22.64 -22.66 -6.10
N ASP A 126 -23.41 -23.73 -6.27
CA ASP A 126 -23.21 -24.70 -7.35
C ASP A 126 -23.48 -24.09 -8.72
N ARG A 127 -24.54 -23.28 -8.84
CA ARG A 127 -24.82 -22.52 -10.06
C ARG A 127 -23.68 -21.56 -10.41
N GLU A 128 -23.18 -20.82 -9.42
CA GLU A 128 -22.09 -19.87 -9.63
C GLU A 128 -20.78 -20.58 -9.99
N GLN A 129 -20.44 -21.67 -9.31
CA GLN A 129 -19.25 -22.47 -9.59
C GLN A 129 -19.30 -23.07 -11.00
N ARG A 130 -20.46 -23.59 -11.40
CA ARG A 130 -20.70 -24.12 -12.75
C ARG A 130 -20.52 -23.03 -13.82
N LEU A 131 -21.16 -21.88 -13.66
CA LEU A 131 -21.02 -20.78 -14.62
C LEU A 131 -19.58 -20.26 -14.72
N ARG A 132 -18.86 -20.21 -13.59
CA ARG A 132 -17.44 -19.81 -13.55
C ARG A 132 -16.55 -20.86 -14.24
N SER A 133 -16.76 -22.15 -13.99
CA SER A 133 -15.96 -23.21 -14.61
C SER A 133 -16.23 -23.33 -16.11
N GLU A 134 -17.50 -23.24 -16.53
CA GLU A 134 -17.88 -23.23 -17.95
C GLU A 134 -17.20 -22.08 -18.71
N ARG A 135 -17.28 -20.85 -18.18
CA ARG A 135 -16.60 -19.68 -18.76
C ARG A 135 -15.08 -19.84 -18.78
N SER A 136 -14.50 -20.35 -17.70
CA SER A 136 -13.05 -20.57 -17.61
C SER A 136 -12.59 -21.57 -18.67
N ASN A 137 -13.29 -22.70 -18.78
CA ASN A 137 -12.97 -23.76 -19.73
C ASN A 137 -13.13 -23.26 -21.17
N GLU A 138 -14.18 -22.50 -21.47
CA GLU A 138 -14.37 -21.90 -22.79
C GLU A 138 -13.22 -20.95 -23.15
N ASN A 139 -12.80 -20.10 -22.21
CA ASN A 139 -11.68 -19.19 -22.41
C ASN A 139 -10.35 -19.92 -22.60
N GLN A 140 -10.11 -20.98 -21.81
CA GLN A 140 -8.91 -21.82 -21.96
C GLN A 140 -8.88 -22.48 -23.33
N ARG A 141 -9.99 -23.10 -23.75
CA ARG A 141 -10.11 -23.73 -25.08
C ARG A 141 -9.89 -22.73 -26.22
N LYS A 142 -10.49 -21.54 -26.14
CA LYS A 142 -10.27 -20.47 -27.13
C LYS A 142 -8.80 -20.04 -27.18
N ARG A 143 -8.18 -19.86 -26.02
CA ARG A 143 -6.76 -19.49 -25.93
C ARG A 143 -5.85 -20.57 -26.51
N GLU A 144 -6.06 -21.82 -26.14
CA GLU A 144 -5.29 -22.97 -26.66
C GLU A 144 -5.45 -23.10 -28.17
N ALA A 145 -6.68 -22.94 -28.68
CA ALA A 145 -6.94 -22.94 -30.12
C ALA A 145 -6.21 -21.80 -30.84
N LEU A 146 -6.15 -20.60 -30.25
CA LEU A 146 -5.43 -19.46 -30.82
C LEU A 146 -3.91 -19.63 -30.77
N LEU A 147 -3.38 -20.21 -29.68
CA LEU A 147 -1.95 -20.46 -29.52
C LEU A 147 -1.45 -21.55 -30.48
N ASN A 148 -2.26 -22.57 -30.70
CA ASN A 148 -1.94 -23.67 -31.62
C ASN A 148 -2.36 -23.37 -33.06
N ARG A 149 -2.93 -22.19 -33.33
CA ARG A 149 -3.34 -21.81 -34.68
C ARG A 149 -2.08 -21.57 -35.53
N PRO A 150 -1.96 -22.20 -36.72
CA PRO A 150 -0.88 -21.87 -37.62
C PRO A 150 -0.99 -20.42 -38.09
N GLU A 151 0.15 -19.85 -38.50
CA GLU A 151 0.20 -18.54 -39.13
C GLU A 151 -0.71 -18.49 -40.36
N ARG A 152 -1.15 -17.28 -40.70
CA ARG A 152 -1.97 -17.08 -41.88
C ARG A 152 -1.15 -17.39 -43.13
N GLU A 153 -1.76 -18.04 -44.12
CA GLU A 153 -1.05 -18.45 -45.35
C GLU A 153 -0.42 -17.27 -46.09
N ASP A 154 -1.13 -16.15 -46.16
CA ASP A 154 -0.63 -14.90 -46.76
C ASP A 154 0.66 -14.43 -46.08
N GLU A 155 0.70 -14.45 -44.75
CA GLU A 155 1.89 -14.06 -43.98
C GLU A 155 3.01 -15.07 -44.24
N ARG A 156 2.74 -16.36 -44.13
CA ARG A 156 3.72 -17.44 -44.36
C ARG A 156 4.39 -17.34 -45.75
N LEU A 157 3.65 -16.94 -46.78
CA LEU A 157 4.15 -16.85 -48.16
C LEU A 157 4.80 -15.50 -48.49
N THR A 158 4.48 -14.44 -47.75
CA THR A 158 5.00 -13.08 -47.99
C THR A 158 6.11 -12.66 -47.02
N THR A 159 6.23 -13.32 -45.87
CA THR A 159 7.30 -13.05 -44.91
C THR A 159 8.66 -13.44 -45.50
N PRO A 160 9.69 -12.58 -45.39
CA PRO A 160 11.02 -12.90 -45.90
C PRO A 160 11.62 -14.07 -45.11
N SER A 161 12.34 -14.96 -45.81
CA SER A 161 13.02 -16.08 -45.16
C SER A 161 14.17 -15.59 -44.29
N THR A 162 14.09 -15.81 -42.97
CA THR A 162 15.26 -15.68 -42.09
C THR A 162 16.04 -16.98 -42.10
N GLY A 163 17.33 -16.96 -42.45
CA GLY A 163 18.21 -18.14 -42.41
C GLY A 163 18.54 -18.67 -41.01
N LEU A 164 17.76 -18.30 -39.99
CA LEU A 164 17.94 -18.68 -38.60
C LEU A 164 17.04 -19.87 -38.29
N ASP A 165 17.65 -21.04 -38.11
CA ASP A 165 16.94 -22.18 -37.57
C ASP A 165 16.83 -22.05 -36.05
N SER A 166 15.64 -21.70 -35.58
CA SER A 166 15.36 -21.58 -34.15
C SER A 166 15.57 -22.89 -33.38
N ALA A 167 15.49 -24.05 -34.04
CA ALA A 167 15.78 -25.34 -33.42
C ALA A 167 17.28 -25.51 -33.14
N LEU A 168 18.14 -25.09 -34.06
CA LEU A 168 19.61 -25.09 -33.86
C LEU A 168 20.02 -24.14 -32.73
N LEU A 169 19.37 -22.97 -32.62
CA LEU A 169 19.64 -22.02 -31.54
C LEU A 169 19.27 -22.57 -30.15
N ARG A 170 18.24 -23.41 -30.06
CA ARG A 170 17.82 -24.05 -28.79
C ARG A 170 18.69 -25.24 -28.39
N GLN A 171 19.43 -25.84 -29.33
CA GLN A 171 20.29 -26.99 -29.08
C GLN A 171 21.61 -26.61 -28.39
N HIS A 172 22.02 -25.34 -28.45
CA HIS A 172 23.18 -24.85 -27.69
C HIS A 172 22.84 -24.60 -26.21
N THR A 173 22.40 -25.64 -25.51
CA THR A 173 22.46 -25.65 -24.04
C THR A 173 23.85 -26.15 -23.63
N PRO A 174 24.64 -25.36 -22.87
CA PRO A 174 26.00 -25.76 -22.50
C PRO A 174 26.00 -27.08 -21.75
N SER A 175 26.96 -27.94 -22.07
CA SER A 175 27.08 -29.27 -21.48
C SER A 175 27.34 -29.18 -19.97
N ALA A 176 27.04 -30.25 -19.21
CA ALA A 176 27.28 -30.25 -17.76
C ALA A 176 28.75 -29.98 -17.40
N ALA A 177 29.68 -30.39 -18.27
CA ALA A 177 31.12 -30.13 -18.15
C ALA A 177 31.46 -28.64 -18.36
N GLU A 178 30.83 -27.97 -19.32
CA GLU A 178 30.98 -26.52 -19.57
C GLU A 178 30.34 -25.67 -18.45
N LEU A 179 29.27 -26.16 -17.83
CA LEU A 179 28.59 -25.47 -16.74
C LEU A 179 29.37 -25.48 -15.43
N ALA A 180 30.22 -26.48 -15.19
CA ALA A 180 31.00 -26.61 -13.96
C ALA A 180 31.94 -25.40 -13.71
N PRO A 181 32.82 -24.98 -14.65
CA PRO A 181 33.68 -23.81 -14.45
C PRO A 181 32.86 -22.51 -14.36
N ILE A 182 31.76 -22.39 -15.11
CA ILE A 182 30.87 -21.22 -15.05
C ILE A 182 30.22 -21.09 -13.66
N ARG A 183 29.76 -22.20 -13.07
CA ARG A 183 29.19 -22.20 -11.72
C ARG A 183 30.26 -21.88 -10.67
N ALA A 184 31.45 -22.45 -10.78
CA ALA A 184 32.55 -22.17 -9.87
C ALA A 184 32.93 -20.68 -9.90
N ALA A 185 33.06 -20.08 -11.08
CA ALA A 185 33.32 -18.65 -11.23
C ALA A 185 32.19 -17.79 -10.64
N LYS A 186 30.93 -18.15 -10.88
CA LYS A 186 29.77 -17.45 -10.30
C LYS A 186 29.73 -17.55 -8.77
N GLN A 187 30.05 -18.72 -8.22
CA GLN A 187 30.13 -18.92 -6.77
C GLN A 187 31.27 -18.09 -6.17
N ALA A 188 32.45 -18.07 -6.79
CA ALA A 188 33.57 -17.26 -6.36
C ALA A 188 33.24 -15.75 -6.38
N ASN A 189 32.60 -15.27 -7.45
CA ASN A 189 32.16 -13.87 -7.54
C ASN A 189 31.12 -13.52 -6.47
N LEU A 190 30.17 -14.42 -6.20
CA LEU A 190 29.19 -14.23 -5.14
C LEU A 190 29.85 -14.22 -3.76
N GLN A 191 30.83 -15.09 -3.51
CA GLN A 191 31.60 -15.11 -2.26
C GLN A 191 32.41 -13.82 -2.09
N ALA A 192 33.07 -13.32 -3.14
CA ALA A 192 33.80 -12.05 -3.12
C ALA A 192 32.85 -10.86 -2.85
N HIS A 193 31.67 -10.85 -3.47
CA HIS A 193 30.70 -9.77 -3.26
C HIS A 193 30.08 -9.81 -1.86
N THR A 194 29.86 -11.00 -1.31
CA THR A 194 29.33 -11.15 0.07
C THR A 194 30.37 -10.82 1.11
N SER A 195 31.66 -11.14 0.88
CA SER A 195 32.75 -10.74 1.77
C SER A 195 32.98 -9.22 1.75
N ALA A 196 32.94 -8.58 0.58
CA ALA A 196 33.01 -7.12 0.46
C ALA A 196 31.89 -6.42 1.23
N LYS A 197 30.63 -6.84 1.05
CA LYS A 197 29.48 -6.32 1.83
C LYS A 197 29.62 -6.55 3.33
N ARG A 198 30.29 -7.64 3.75
CA ARG A 198 30.58 -7.89 5.16
C ARG A 198 31.63 -6.91 5.68
N ALA A 199 32.69 -6.64 4.92
CA ALA A 199 33.71 -5.67 5.27
C ALA A 199 33.13 -4.25 5.42
N GLU A 200 32.29 -3.81 4.49
CA GLU A 200 31.57 -2.52 4.58
C GLU A 200 30.72 -2.41 5.85
N ARG A 201 29.99 -3.48 6.21
CA ARG A 201 29.21 -3.50 7.46
C ARG A 201 30.10 -3.37 8.70
N LEU A 202 31.28 -3.98 8.70
CA LEU A 202 32.21 -3.87 9.81
C LEU A 202 32.79 -2.46 9.92
N ASP A 203 33.11 -1.80 8.80
CA ASP A 203 33.55 -0.41 8.80
C ASP A 203 32.47 0.55 9.30
N HIS A 204 31.21 0.35 8.89
CA HIS A 204 30.08 1.12 9.43
C HIS A 204 29.91 0.92 10.94
N LEU A 205 30.05 -0.32 11.44
CA LEU A 205 29.99 -0.60 12.87
C LEU A 205 31.15 0.05 13.63
N HIS A 206 32.36 0.05 13.06
CA HIS A 206 33.52 0.70 13.64
C HIS A 206 33.35 2.23 13.68
N THR A 207 32.81 2.81 12.61
CA THR A 207 32.45 4.24 12.57
C THR A 207 31.43 4.59 13.65
N LEU A 208 30.40 3.76 13.82
CA LEU A 208 29.41 3.94 14.88
C LEU A 208 30.05 3.84 16.27
N TYR A 209 30.98 2.89 16.48
CA TYR A 209 31.70 2.73 17.73
C TYR A 209 32.51 3.97 18.12
N LEU A 210 33.21 4.59 17.17
CA LEU A 210 33.95 5.83 17.44
C LEU A 210 33.03 7.02 17.69
N ASN A 211 31.92 7.13 16.93
CA ASN A 211 30.92 8.16 17.16
C ASN A 211 30.17 7.96 18.48
N ALA A 212 30.11 6.75 19.02
CA ALA A 212 29.44 6.45 20.28
C ALA A 212 30.06 7.19 21.48
N LYS A 213 31.31 7.69 21.37
CA LYS A 213 31.91 8.60 22.36
C LYS A 213 31.09 9.89 22.56
N THR A 214 30.37 10.34 21.53
CA THR A 214 29.53 11.55 21.57
C THR A 214 28.07 11.28 21.95
N PHE A 215 27.68 10.01 22.11
CA PHE A 215 26.29 9.66 22.40
C PHE A 215 26.01 9.85 23.90
N ILE A 216 24.87 10.46 24.18
CA ILE A 216 24.34 10.62 25.54
C ILE A 216 23.55 9.36 25.87
N VAL A 217 24.07 8.53 26.77
CA VAL A 217 23.45 7.26 27.18
C VAL A 217 22.94 7.32 28.62
N THR A 218 23.69 7.94 29.52
CA THR A 218 23.33 8.04 30.94
C THR A 218 22.67 9.39 31.25
N PRO A 219 21.80 9.47 32.29
CA PRO A 219 21.21 10.75 32.69
C PRO A 219 22.27 11.77 33.13
N GLN A 220 23.39 11.33 33.71
CA GLN A 220 24.49 12.22 34.10
C GLN A 220 25.18 12.84 32.88
N GLN A 221 25.37 12.08 31.80
CA GLN A 221 25.89 12.61 30.54
C GLN A 221 24.90 13.60 29.91
N LEU A 222 23.60 13.41 30.12
CA LEU A 222 22.58 14.34 29.65
C LEU A 222 22.68 15.67 30.38
N ASP A 223 22.76 15.65 31.71
CA ASP A 223 22.88 16.86 32.52
C ASP A 223 24.16 17.64 32.15
N GLN A 224 25.29 16.94 32.02
CA GLN A 224 26.54 17.55 31.55
C GLN A 224 26.40 18.15 30.15
N ALA A 225 25.80 17.44 29.20
CA ALA A 225 25.61 17.96 27.85
C ALA A 225 24.63 19.14 27.81
N VAL A 226 23.65 19.20 28.73
CA VAL A 226 22.75 20.35 28.89
C VAL A 226 23.52 21.54 29.43
N ASP A 227 24.35 21.35 30.45
CA ASP A 227 25.19 22.42 31.00
C ASP A 227 26.21 22.92 29.97
N GLU A 228 26.79 22.05 29.16
CA GLU A 228 27.71 22.42 28.07
C GLU A 228 27.00 23.15 26.92
N ALA A 229 25.79 22.73 26.54
CA ALA A 229 25.07 23.31 25.40
C ALA A 229 24.32 24.61 25.75
N PHE A 230 23.79 24.72 26.97
CA PHE A 230 22.96 25.84 27.40
C PHE A 230 23.66 26.76 28.42
N GLY A 231 24.72 26.29 29.08
CA GLY A 231 25.37 26.99 30.19
C GLY A 231 24.59 26.84 31.50
N THR A 232 25.12 27.44 32.56
CA THR A 232 24.42 27.48 33.85
C THR A 232 23.52 28.72 33.93
N VAL A 233 22.61 28.76 34.91
CA VAL A 233 21.70 29.92 35.11
C VAL A 233 22.49 31.22 35.35
N GLU A 234 23.69 31.11 35.93
CA GLU A 234 24.60 32.23 36.20
C GLU A 234 25.36 32.65 34.92
N ASP A 235 25.78 31.69 34.07
CA ASP A 235 26.52 31.90 32.82
C ASP A 235 25.90 31.13 31.64
N PRO A 236 24.91 31.69 30.92
CA PRO A 236 24.32 31.06 29.75
C PRO A 236 25.27 31.11 28.55
N VAL A 237 25.33 30.02 27.79
CA VAL A 237 26.09 29.96 26.53
C VAL A 237 25.48 30.96 25.55
N ARG A 238 26.32 31.86 25.04
CA ARG A 238 25.93 32.86 24.05
C ARG A 238 26.23 32.33 22.65
N PHE A 239 25.39 32.71 21.70
CA PHE A 239 25.52 32.33 20.30
C PHE A 239 26.31 33.36 19.49
N ASP A 240 26.97 34.34 20.13
CA ASP A 240 27.90 35.23 19.45
C ASP A 240 29.10 34.39 18.98
N GLY A 241 29.30 34.32 17.67
CA GLY A 241 30.40 33.59 17.07
C GLY A 241 31.72 34.04 17.69
N GLU A 242 32.56 33.06 18.02
CA GLU A 242 33.88 33.18 18.65
C GLU A 242 34.68 34.39 18.14
N GLN A 243 34.47 35.55 18.76
CA GLN A 243 35.35 36.70 18.69
C GLN A 243 36.12 36.75 19.99
N GLN A 244 37.35 36.25 19.88
CA GLN A 244 38.53 36.66 20.63
C GLN A 244 38.26 37.70 21.73
N TYR A 245 38.37 37.25 22.98
CA TYR A 245 38.40 38.09 24.17
C TYR A 245 39.44 39.22 23.98
N ASP A 246 38.97 40.45 23.76
CA ASP A 246 39.79 41.66 23.68
C ASP A 246 39.80 42.34 25.05
N PRO A 247 40.94 42.37 25.79
CA PRO A 247 40.99 42.86 27.16
C PRO A 247 40.80 44.38 27.32
N ASN A 248 40.75 45.16 26.23
CA ASN A 248 40.71 46.64 26.28
C ASN A 248 39.44 47.28 25.67
N GLY A 249 38.35 46.52 25.51
CA GLY A 249 37.06 47.04 25.05
C GLY A 249 36.32 47.86 26.12
N PHE A 250 36.70 49.13 26.27
CA PHE A 250 36.05 50.09 27.16
C PHE A 250 34.75 50.61 26.52
N TYR A 251 33.62 50.41 27.23
CA TYR A 251 32.25 50.91 26.98
C TYR A 251 31.43 50.34 25.81
N ASN A 252 30.63 49.29 26.09
CA ASN A 252 29.21 49.32 25.73
C ASN A 252 28.35 48.36 26.59
N THR A 253 28.21 48.69 27.87
CA THR A 253 27.39 47.92 28.85
C THR A 253 25.90 48.30 28.82
N GLY A 254 25.40 48.90 27.72
CA GLY A 254 24.06 49.50 27.64
C GLY A 254 23.07 48.81 26.72
N MET A 255 23.50 47.88 25.86
CA MET A 255 22.61 47.17 24.94
C MET A 255 23.00 45.69 24.96
N ARG A 256 22.42 44.94 25.92
CA ARG A 256 22.44 43.48 25.91
C ARG A 256 21.61 43.05 24.70
N ASP A 257 22.26 43.00 23.55
CA ASP A 257 21.61 42.77 22.27
C ASP A 257 20.83 41.45 22.28
N ALA A 258 19.51 41.52 22.10
CA ALA A 258 18.65 40.37 21.81
C ALA A 258 19.11 39.54 20.59
N ARG A 259 20.15 40.02 19.88
CA ARG A 259 20.78 39.37 18.74
C ARG A 259 21.67 38.20 19.11
N SER A 260 22.25 38.11 20.32
CA SER A 260 23.14 37.00 20.74
C SER A 260 22.42 35.82 21.42
N GLN A 261 21.10 35.92 21.58
CA GLN A 261 20.26 34.90 22.25
C GLN A 261 19.79 33.78 21.32
N SER A 262 20.10 33.85 20.03
CA SER A 262 19.61 32.89 19.03
C SER A 262 20.74 32.36 18.17
N VAL A 263 20.60 31.11 17.68
CA VAL A 263 21.58 30.45 16.79
C VAL A 263 21.88 31.28 15.52
N TRP A 264 20.96 32.15 15.11
CA TRP A 264 21.15 33.06 13.97
C TRP A 264 22.24 34.12 14.20
N ALA A 265 22.67 34.30 15.45
CA ALA A 265 23.82 35.10 15.84
C ALA A 265 25.16 34.49 15.35
N GLN A 266 25.23 33.16 15.24
CA GLN A 266 26.41 32.43 14.73
C GLN A 266 26.54 32.54 13.21
N GLY A 267 25.53 33.10 12.54
CA GLY A 267 25.47 33.28 11.11
C GLY A 267 24.22 32.68 10.49
N LYS A 268 24.00 33.01 9.21
CA LYS A 268 22.96 32.36 8.41
C LYS A 268 23.36 30.88 8.20
N PRO A 269 22.40 29.92 8.23
CA PRO A 269 22.68 28.56 7.82
C PRO A 269 23.13 28.55 6.35
N GLU A 270 24.02 27.61 6.01
CA GLU A 270 24.56 27.49 4.66
C GLU A 270 23.42 27.34 3.64
N ARG A 271 23.35 28.26 2.67
CA ARG A 271 22.41 28.16 1.55
C ARG A 271 23.02 27.30 0.44
N VAL A 272 22.18 26.82 -0.48
CA VAL A 272 22.64 26.11 -1.69
C VAL A 272 23.67 26.94 -2.48
N GLN A 273 23.50 28.26 -2.53
CA GLN A 273 24.46 29.17 -3.16
C GLN A 273 25.81 29.17 -2.43
N ASP A 274 25.82 29.15 -1.10
CA ASP A 274 27.05 29.12 -0.30
C ASP A 274 27.77 27.76 -0.49
N MET A 275 27.03 26.64 -0.54
CA MET A 275 27.57 25.31 -0.87
C MET A 275 28.16 25.27 -2.29
N LEU A 276 27.50 25.89 -3.27
CA LEU A 276 27.97 25.95 -4.66
C LEU A 276 29.24 26.81 -4.80
N ASN A 277 29.28 27.95 -4.12
CA ASN A 277 30.45 28.84 -4.10
C ASN A 277 31.67 28.13 -3.48
N ARG A 278 31.44 27.40 -2.37
CA ARG A 278 32.46 26.55 -1.73
C ARG A 278 32.95 25.42 -2.66
N ALA A 279 32.06 24.79 -3.41
CA ALA A 279 32.42 23.75 -4.38
C ALA A 279 33.19 24.29 -5.59
N ASN A 280 32.85 25.49 -6.06
CA ASN A 280 33.49 26.16 -7.18
C ASN A 280 34.81 26.86 -6.81
N GLY A 281 35.25 26.79 -5.55
CA GLY A 281 36.45 27.48 -5.08
C GLY A 281 36.32 29.02 -5.08
N GLN A 282 35.11 29.54 -5.29
CA GLN A 282 34.80 30.95 -5.10
C GLN A 282 34.59 31.16 -3.60
N GLY A 283 35.70 31.35 -2.91
CA GLY A 283 35.70 31.56 -1.48
C GLY A 283 34.94 32.83 -1.07
N GLY A 284 34.53 32.88 0.20
CA GLY A 284 33.72 33.96 0.75
C GLY A 284 34.36 35.35 0.56
N LYS A 285 33.56 36.40 0.76
CA LYS A 285 33.98 37.81 0.59
C LYS A 285 35.14 38.25 1.50
N LEU A 286 35.60 37.40 2.43
CA LEU A 286 36.65 37.66 3.40
C LEU A 286 37.92 36.88 3.05
N ALA A 287 39.07 37.56 3.04
CA ALA A 287 40.36 36.97 2.64
C ALA A 287 40.85 35.83 3.56
N MET A 288 40.43 35.82 4.83
CA MET A 288 40.77 34.78 5.82
C MET A 288 40.08 33.44 5.54
N ASP A 289 38.81 33.46 5.11
CA ASP A 289 38.05 32.24 4.79
C ASP A 289 38.65 31.51 3.57
N ASN A 290 39.28 32.26 2.67
CA ASN A 290 39.82 31.75 1.40
C ASN A 290 41.20 31.10 1.57
N ALA A 291 41.98 31.53 2.56
CA ALA A 291 43.32 31.00 2.81
C ALA A 291 43.30 29.74 3.71
N GLY A 292 42.43 29.70 4.72
CA GLY A 292 42.36 28.59 5.69
C GLY A 292 41.39 27.46 5.34
N GLY A 293 40.27 27.78 4.68
CA GLY A 293 39.16 26.83 4.48
C GLY A 293 39.48 25.68 3.53
N LEU A 294 40.32 25.90 2.51
CA LEU A 294 40.69 24.85 1.56
C LEU A 294 41.70 23.86 2.17
N ALA A 295 42.60 24.33 3.02
CA ALA A 295 43.62 23.51 3.67
C ALA A 295 42.99 22.54 4.70
N SER A 296 42.04 23.00 5.51
CA SER A 296 41.32 22.14 6.46
C SER A 296 40.45 21.10 5.76
N VAL A 297 39.72 21.50 4.72
CA VAL A 297 38.91 20.57 3.89
C VAL A 297 39.79 19.53 3.20
N ASN A 298 40.97 19.92 2.69
CA ASN A 298 41.91 18.99 2.08
C ASN A 298 42.51 18.02 3.11
N LYS A 299 42.82 18.47 4.33
CA LYS A 299 43.24 17.58 5.43
C LYS A 299 42.16 16.53 5.75
N ASP A 300 40.89 16.95 5.85
CA ASP A 300 39.78 16.03 6.10
C ASP A 300 39.53 15.05 4.95
N ARG A 301 39.77 15.47 3.69
CA ARG A 301 39.66 14.60 2.52
C ARG A 301 40.80 13.58 2.48
N VAL A 302 42.03 14.03 2.68
CA VAL A 302 43.22 13.15 2.73
C VAL A 302 43.07 12.15 3.87
N ARG A 303 42.57 12.59 5.02
CA ARG A 303 42.25 11.72 6.14
C ARG A 303 41.20 10.68 5.75
N ARG A 304 40.05 11.08 5.20
CA ARG A 304 39.01 10.15 4.73
C ARG A 304 39.54 9.15 3.70
N ILE A 305 40.39 9.59 2.79
CA ILE A 305 41.05 8.71 1.81
C ILE A 305 41.95 7.71 2.53
N GLY A 306 42.75 8.16 3.50
CA GLY A 306 43.57 7.29 4.35
C GLY A 306 42.73 6.28 5.14
N GLU A 307 41.59 6.69 5.70
CA GLU A 307 40.69 5.81 6.44
C GLU A 307 40.08 4.72 5.54
N VAL A 308 39.60 5.10 4.35
CA VAL A 308 39.02 4.16 3.39
C VAL A 308 40.07 3.17 2.86
N LEU A 309 41.30 3.62 2.64
CA LEU A 309 42.38 2.76 2.14
C LEU A 309 42.94 1.82 3.21
N THR A 310 43.04 2.27 4.45
CA THR A 310 43.63 1.48 5.56
C THR A 310 42.59 0.64 6.30
N GLY A 311 41.30 0.94 6.15
CA GLY A 311 40.20 0.28 6.88
C GLY A 311 40.14 0.63 8.37
N GLY A 312 41.01 1.54 8.82
CA GLY A 312 41.04 2.07 10.19
C GLY A 312 40.56 3.51 10.22
N LYS A 313 39.95 3.92 11.33
CA LYS A 313 39.56 5.31 11.56
C LYS A 313 40.64 6.01 12.35
N MET A 314 41.15 7.11 11.83
CA MET A 314 42.12 7.95 12.54
C MET A 314 41.37 8.82 13.54
N GLU A 315 41.93 9.10 14.72
CA GLU A 315 41.30 10.05 15.65
C GLU A 315 41.48 11.49 15.14
N LYS A 316 40.53 12.37 15.47
CA LYS A 316 40.70 13.80 15.23
C LYS A 316 41.51 14.29 16.42
N GLU A 317 42.71 14.83 16.18
CA GLU A 317 43.37 15.62 17.21
C GLU A 317 42.49 16.85 17.43
N ASP A 318 41.71 16.82 18.51
CA ASP A 318 40.94 17.98 18.95
C ASP A 318 41.96 19.03 19.39
N ALA A 319 41.93 20.19 18.73
CA ALA A 319 42.71 21.35 19.12
C ALA A 319 42.13 21.92 20.42
N SER A 320 42.40 21.24 21.53
CA SER A 320 42.14 21.71 22.89
C SER A 320 43.42 21.51 23.73
N GLN A 321 44.31 22.49 23.60
CA GLN A 321 45.17 22.99 24.68
C GLN A 321 45.05 24.50 24.70
#